data_AF-W8L6D6-F1
#
_entry.id   AF-W8L6D6-F1
#
_cell.length_a   1.000
_cell.length_b   1.000
_cell.length_c   1.000
_cell.angle_alpha   90.00
_cell.angle_beta   90.00
_cell.angle_gamma   90.00
#
_symmetry.space_group_name_H-M   'P 1'
#
loop_
_entity.id
_entity.type
_entity.pdbx_description
1 polymer ?
#
loop_
_entity_poly.entity_id
_entity_poly.type
_entity_poly.pdbx_seq_one_letter_code
_entity_poly.pdbx_strand_id
1 'polypeptide(L)' 'MWQIEQTRTFEEWYFALDDADRENVLAALLMLRERGPMLPRPYADTVNGSQYRNMKELRIQSQGRPL' A
#
# COMPACT_ATOMS: atom_id res chain seq x y z
N MET A 1 -2.37 -15.82 5.96
CA MET A 1 -1.77 -14.75 5.14
C MET A 1 -2.56 -14.64 3.85
N TRP A 2 -2.92 -13.42 3.48
CA TRP A 2 -3.57 -13.09 2.22
C TRP A 2 -2.57 -13.15 1.06
N GLN A 3 -3.06 -13.43 -0.15
CA GLN A 3 -2.28 -13.28 -1.37
C GLN A 3 -2.30 -11.82 -1.79
N ILE A 4 -1.12 -11.29 -2.15
CA ILE A 4 -0.98 -9.95 -2.71
C ILE A 4 -0.79 -10.10 -4.20
N GLU A 5 -1.70 -9.50 -4.96
CA GLU A 5 -1.56 -9.34 -6.41
C GLU A 5 -1.24 -7.88 -6.71
N GLN A 6 -0.35 -7.66 -7.69
CA GLN A 6 0.12 -6.35 -8.08
C GLN A 6 -0.26 -6.10 -9.54
N THR A 7 -0.55 -4.84 -9.85
CA THR A 7 -0.73 -4.42 -11.23
C THR A 7 0.61 -4.01 -11.82
N ARG A 8 0.70 -4.05 -13.15
CA ARG A 8 1.88 -3.55 -13.86
C ARG A 8 2.22 -2.10 -13.50
N THR A 9 1.22 -1.23 -13.34
CA THR A 9 1.42 0.17 -12.92
C THR A 9 2.08 0.27 -11.55
N PHE A 10 1.70 -0.61 -10.61
CA PHE A 10 2.33 -0.67 -9.30
C PHE A 10 3.80 -1.11 -9.42
N GLU A 11 4.07 -2.17 -10.18
CA GLU A 11 5.44 -2.68 -10.35
C GLU A 11 6.37 -1.64 -10.96
N GLU A 12 5.94 -0.98 -12.06
CA GLU A 12 6.71 0.07 -12.72
C GLU A 12 7.02 1.24 -11.77
N TRP A 13 6.05 1.67 -10.96
CA TRP A 13 6.27 2.69 -9.93
C TRP A 13 7.22 2.21 -8.82
N TYR A 14 7.01 1.00 -8.29
CA TYR A 14 7.79 0.44 -7.19
C TYR A 14 9.28 0.29 -7.54
N PHE A 15 9.59 -0.13 -8.77
CA PHE A 15 10.98 -0.26 -9.23
C PHE A 15 11.65 1.10 -9.54
N ALA A 16 10.88 2.17 -9.70
CA ALA A 16 11.40 3.53 -9.86
C ALA A 16 11.72 4.23 -8.52
N LEU A 17 11.27 3.68 -7.38
CA LEU A 17 11.55 4.22 -6.05
C LEU A 17 13.02 4.05 -5.65
N ASP A 18 13.51 4.94 -4.80
CA ASP A 18 14.78 4.74 -4.12
C ASP A 18 14.69 3.61 -3.07
N ASP A 19 15.84 3.16 -2.55
CA ASP A 19 15.89 2.01 -1.66
C ASP A 19 15.10 2.23 -0.36
N ALA A 20 15.12 3.45 0.19
CA ALA A 20 14.43 3.76 1.44
C ALA A 20 12.90 3.76 1.25
N ASP A 21 12.41 4.36 0.18
CA ASP A 21 11.00 4.36 -0.17
C ASP A 21 10.52 2.93 -0.47
N ARG A 22 11.32 2.16 -1.20
CA ARG A 22 11.02 0.77 -1.54
C ARG A 22 10.91 -0.12 -0.29
N GLU A 23 11.80 0.03 0.68
CA GLU A 23 11.72 -0.68 1.97
C GLU A 23 10.45 -0.34 2.74
N ASN A 24 10.06 0.94 2.78
CA ASN A 24 8.81 1.36 3.43
C ASN A 24 7.57 0.76 2.75
N VAL A 25 7.56 0.70 1.42
CA VAL A 25 6.48 0.06 0.68
C VAL A 25 6.43 -1.45 0.95
N LEU A 26 7.57 -2.12 0.97
CA LEU A 26 7.65 -3.55 1.28
C LEU A 26 7.11 -3.85 2.68
N ALA A 27 7.45 -3.04 3.68
CA ALA A 27 6.92 -3.16 5.04
C ALA A 27 5.38 -3.04 5.07
N ALA A 28 4.82 -2.08 4.33
CA ALA A 28 3.38 -1.91 4.21
C ALA A 28 2.69 -3.11 3.54
N LEU A 29 3.29 -3.67 2.49
CA LEU A 29 2.79 -4.87 1.82
C LEU A 29 2.83 -6.10 2.74
N LEU A 30 3.85 -6.25 3.58
CA LEU A 30 3.92 -7.33 4.56
C LEU A 30 2.80 -7.23 5.61
N MET A 31 2.51 -6.02 6.09
CA MET A 31 1.36 -5.80 6.99
C MET A 31 0.03 -6.11 6.29
N LEU A 32 -0.12 -5.70 5.04
CA LEU A 32 -1.31 -5.99 4.24
C LEU A 32 -1.46 -7.50 3.99
N ARG A 33 -0.37 -8.23 3.74
CA ARG A 33 -0.37 -9.69 3.59
C ARG A 33 -0.86 -10.38 4.86
N GLU A 34 -0.50 -9.88 6.02
CA GLU A 34 -0.91 -10.46 7.30
C GLU A 34 -2.36 -10.12 7.65
N ARG A 35 -2.74 -8.83 7.56
CA ARG A 35 -4.04 -8.32 8.03
C ARG A 35 -5.14 -8.34 6.98
N GLY A 36 -4.77 -8.30 5.70
CA GLY A 36 -5.68 -8.24 4.58
C GLY A 36 -6.57 -6.98 4.59
N PRO A 37 -7.83 -7.09 4.11
CA PRO A 37 -8.77 -5.97 4.02
C PRO A 37 -9.08 -5.28 5.37
N MET A 38 -8.79 -5.94 6.49
CA MET A 38 -9.01 -5.43 7.84
C MET A 38 -7.85 -4.56 8.35
N LEU A 39 -6.82 -4.30 7.54
CA LEU A 39 -5.74 -3.38 7.89
C LEU A 39 -6.32 -2.01 8.30
N PRO A 40 -6.09 -1.55 9.54
CA PRO A 40 -6.74 -0.35 10.06
C PRO A 40 -5.94 0.92 9.79
N ARG A 41 -6.51 2.07 10.16
CA ARG A 41 -5.76 3.32 10.31
C ARG A 41 -4.63 3.15 11.36
N PRO A 42 -3.48 3.81 11.17
CA PRO A 42 -3.18 4.79 10.12
C PRO A 42 -2.73 4.19 8.78
N TYR A 43 -2.55 2.87 8.68
CA TYR A 43 -1.91 2.20 7.54
C TYR A 43 -2.79 2.04 6.31
N ALA A 44 -4.10 2.01 6.47
CA ALA A 44 -5.02 2.03 5.35
C ALA A 44 -6.29 2.82 5.68
N ASP A 45 -6.89 3.39 4.65
CA ASP A 45 -8.17 4.08 4.74
C ASP A 45 -9.06 3.80 3.52
N THR A 46 -10.35 4.13 3.62
CA THR A 46 -11.32 3.98 2.54
C THR A 46 -11.19 5.13 1.55
N VAL A 47 -11.13 4.80 0.25
CA VAL A 47 -11.17 5.77 -0.84
C VAL A 47 -12.63 6.18 -1.07
N ASN A 48 -12.99 7.40 -0.63
CA ASN A 48 -14.32 7.95 -0.85
C ASN A 48 -14.53 8.35 -2.32
N GLY A 49 -15.72 8.08 -2.85
CA GLY A 49 -16.06 8.41 -4.25
C GLY A 49 -15.44 7.48 -5.30
N SER A 50 -14.78 6.40 -4.89
CA SER A 50 -14.31 5.37 -5.83
C SER A 50 -15.47 4.70 -6.56
N GLN A 51 -15.25 4.35 -7.83
CA GLN A 51 -16.16 3.50 -8.61
C GLN A 51 -16.23 2.05 -8.07
N TYR A 52 -15.23 1.63 -7.27
CA TYR A 52 -15.16 0.29 -6.69
C TYR A 52 -15.62 0.29 -5.24
N ARG A 53 -16.52 -0.64 -4.89
CA ARG A 53 -16.96 -0.84 -3.50
C ARG A 53 -15.79 -1.32 -2.64
N ASN A 54 -15.72 -0.81 -1.41
CA ASN A 54 -14.69 -1.15 -0.41
C ASN A 54 -13.24 -0.85 -0.87
N MET A 55 -13.04 0.04 -1.84
CA MET A 55 -11.70 0.45 -2.25
C MET A 55 -10.99 1.14 -1.09
N LYS A 56 -9.74 0.75 -0.88
CA LYS A 56 -8.87 1.27 0.17
C LYS A 56 -7.58 1.79 -0.44
N GLU A 57 -7.00 2.79 0.21
CA GLU A 57 -5.65 3.27 -0.04
C GLU A 57 -4.72 2.70 1.03
N LEU A 58 -3.57 2.19 0.60
CA LEU A 58 -2.49 1.82 1.51
C LEU A 58 -1.65 3.09 1.75
N ARG A 59 -1.53 3.49 3.00
CA ARG A 59 -0.91 4.75 3.40
C ARG A 59 0.49 4.49 3.89
N ILE A 60 1.46 4.99 3.14
CA ILE A 60 2.88 4.73 3.34
C ILE A 60 3.56 6.08 3.54
N GLN A 61 4.51 6.12 4.47
CA GLN A 61 5.30 7.31 4.75
C GLN A 61 6.77 6.94 4.63
N SER A 62 7.54 7.89 4.12
CA SER A 62 9.00 7.82 4.07
C SER A 62 9.57 9.17 4.49
N GLN A 63 10.40 9.16 5.55
CA GLN A 63 11.13 10.35 6.01
C GLN A 63 10.26 11.60 6.24
N GLY A 64 9.05 11.42 6.77
CA GLY A 64 8.11 12.53 7.02
C GLY A 64 7.22 12.88 5.82
N ARG A 65 7.42 12.26 4.66
CA ARG A 65 6.66 12.53 3.44
C ARG A 65 5.78 11.33 3.08
N PRO A 66 4.49 11.54 2.77
CA PRO A 66 3.67 10.48 2.19
C PRO A 66 4.21 10.12 0.80
N LEU A 67 4.17 8.83 0.47
CA LEU A 67 4.49 8.31 -0.86
C LEU A 67 3.25 8.28 -1.74
#